data_AF-A0A6B1RPL0-F1
#
_entry.id   AF-A0A6B1RPL0-F1
#
_cell.length_a   1.000
_cell.length_b   1.000
_cell.length_c   1.000
_cell.angle_alpha   90.00
_cell.angle_beta   90.00
_cell.angle_gamma   90.00
#
_symmetry.space_group_name_H-M   'P 1'
#
loop_
_entity.id
_entity.type
_entity.pdbx_description
1 polymer ?
#
loop_
_entity_poly.entity_id
_entity_poly.type
_entity_poly.pdbx_seq_one_letter_code
_entity_poly.pdbx_strand_id
1 'polypeptide(L)'
;MKGKQTPSYTLLKNDELNKMLNQKFGTGRLIIENERKWKNKEIINFGQIIGKYYIDGKFIETKWGTVHYSKTGSHIIPNGKEGK
;
A
#
# COMPACT_ATOMS: atom_id res chain seq x y z
N MET A 1 -12.24 18.93 -17.40
CA MET A 1 -12.17 18.47 -15.99
C MET A 1 -11.46 17.12 -15.95
N LYS A 2 -10.30 17.00 -15.30
CA LYS A 2 -9.74 15.67 -14.97
C LYS A 2 -10.71 15.05 -13.96
N GLY A 3 -11.43 14.00 -14.35
CA GLY A 3 -12.39 13.32 -13.48
C GLY A 3 -11.72 12.94 -12.16
N LYS A 4 -12.40 13.18 -11.02
CA LYS A 4 -11.93 12.77 -9.69
C LYS A 4 -11.58 11.28 -9.76
N GLN A 5 -10.30 10.93 -9.63
CA GLN A 5 -9.90 9.54 -9.44
C GLN A 5 -10.46 9.09 -8.09
N THR A 6 -11.23 8.00 -8.08
CA THR A 6 -11.72 7.39 -6.85
C THR A 6 -10.55 6.70 -6.15
N PRO A 7 -10.16 7.13 -4.93
CA PRO A 7 -9.00 6.56 -4.26
C PRO A 7 -9.34 5.19 -3.66
N SER A 8 -8.32 4.34 -3.61
CA SER A 8 -8.35 3.11 -2.80
C SER A 8 -8.32 3.48 -1.31
N TYR A 9 -8.95 2.68 -0.45
CA TYR A 9 -9.12 3.03 0.97
C TYR A 9 -9.03 1.82 1.91
N THR A 10 -8.49 2.05 3.10
CA THR A 10 -8.31 1.01 4.11
C THR A 10 -9.62 0.69 4.82
N LEU A 11 -9.77 -0.57 5.26
CA LEU A 11 -10.90 -1.02 6.08
C LEU A 11 -10.53 -1.15 7.56
N LEU A 12 -9.24 -1.31 7.85
CA LEU A 12 -8.72 -1.41 9.21
C LEU A 12 -8.38 -0.03 9.79
N LYS A 13 -8.34 0.04 11.12
CA LYS A 13 -7.93 1.26 11.84
C LYS A 13 -6.43 1.51 11.67
N ASN A 14 -6.03 2.78 11.78
CA ASN A 14 -4.62 3.18 11.65
C ASN A 14 -3.70 2.44 12.63
N ASP A 15 -4.10 2.26 13.89
CA ASP A 15 -3.27 1.59 14.89
C ASP A 15 -3.01 0.11 14.54
N GLU A 16 -4.02 -0.56 14.00
CA GLU A 16 -3.89 -1.94 13.54
C GLU A 16 -2.96 -2.02 12.33
N LEU A 17 -3.16 -1.15 11.35
CA LEU A 17 -2.30 -1.05 10.17
C LEU A 17 -0.83 -0.75 10.55
N ASN A 18 -0.61 0.15 11.52
CA ASN A 18 0.72 0.49 12.03
C ASN A 18 1.36 -0.71 12.75
N LYS A 19 0.60 -1.43 13.60
CA LYS A 19 1.08 -2.65 14.25
C LYS A 19 1.50 -3.70 13.23
N MET A 20 0.71 -3.90 12.18
CA MET A 20 1.03 -4.84 11.13
C MET A 20 2.25 -4.39 10.31
N LEU A 21 2.38 -3.09 10.00
CA LEU A 21 3.54 -2.55 9.32
C LEU A 21 4.82 -2.80 10.11
N ASN A 22 4.80 -2.58 11.42
CA ASN A 22 5.95 -2.86 12.30
C ASN A 22 6.40 -4.33 12.27
N GLN A 23 5.51 -5.26 11.91
CA GLN A 23 5.84 -6.69 11.78
C GLN A 23 6.29 -7.09 10.37
N LYS A 24 5.96 -6.29 9.35
CA LYS A 24 6.07 -6.65 7.94
C LYS A 24 7.01 -5.74 7.13
N PHE A 25 7.47 -4.62 7.69
CA PHE A 25 8.39 -3.73 6.97
C PHE A 25 9.63 -4.48 6.49
N GLY A 26 10.08 -4.19 5.27
CA GLY A 26 11.22 -4.86 4.64
C GLY A 26 10.95 -6.27 4.10
N THR A 27 9.74 -6.82 4.26
CA THR A 27 9.38 -8.14 3.71
C THR A 27 8.83 -8.07 2.29
N GLY A 28 8.45 -6.87 1.85
CA GLY A 28 7.84 -6.60 0.56
C GLY A 28 8.85 -6.19 -0.52
N ARG A 29 8.30 -5.86 -1.69
CA ARG A 29 9.09 -5.38 -2.83
C ARG A 29 9.34 -3.89 -2.70
N LEU A 30 10.61 -3.49 -2.62
CA LEU A 30 11.00 -2.07 -2.68
C LEU A 30 10.71 -1.49 -4.06
N ILE A 31 10.09 -0.31 -4.09
CA ILE A 31 9.94 0.46 -5.33
C ILE A 31 11.20 1.31 -5.51
N ILE A 32 11.93 1.02 -6.58
CA ILE A 32 13.14 1.72 -6.99
C ILE A 32 12.93 2.38 -8.35
N GLU A 33 13.63 3.48 -8.62
CA GLU A 33 13.70 4.13 -9.93
C GLU A 33 15.08 3.94 -10.53
N ASN A 34 15.11 3.38 -11.75
CA ASN A 34 16.31 3.03 -12.51
C ASN A 34 17.41 2.43 -11.60
N GLU A 35 18.67 2.41 -12.04
CA GLU A 35 19.75 1.71 -11.34
C GLU A 35 20.19 2.41 -10.04
N ARG A 36 19.35 2.38 -8.99
CA ARG A 36 19.67 2.40 -7.52
C ARG A 36 18.96 3.45 -6.65
N LYS A 37 17.96 4.21 -7.13
CA LYS A 37 17.27 5.18 -6.24
C LYS A 37 15.99 4.62 -5.63
N TRP A 38 16.00 4.36 -4.33
CA TRP A 38 14.79 3.98 -3.60
C TRP A 38 13.77 5.12 -3.55
N LYS A 39 12.49 4.81 -3.77
CA LYS A 39 11.39 5.79 -3.80
C LYS A 39 10.71 6.00 -2.45
N ASN A 40 11.30 5.50 -1.35
CA ASN A 40 10.65 5.45 -0.03
C ASN A 40 9.32 4.69 -0.07
N LYS A 41 9.22 3.66 -0.90
CA LYS A 41 8.00 2.86 -1.03
C LYS A 41 8.29 1.37 -1.06
N GLU A 42 7.34 0.61 -0.56
CA GLU A 42 7.39 -0.84 -0.50
C GLU A 42 5.99 -1.41 -0.74
N ILE A 43 5.88 -2.48 -1.51
CA ILE A 43 4.63 -3.22 -1.70
C ILE A 43 4.66 -4.45 -0.79
N ILE A 44 3.78 -4.48 0.20
CA ILE A 44 3.74 -5.50 1.27
C ILE A 44 2.45 -6.31 1.17
N ASN A 45 2.53 -7.62 1.37
CA ASN A 45 1.38 -8.48 1.67
C ASN A 45 1.18 -8.54 3.18
N PHE A 46 0.04 -8.03 3.65
CA PHE A 46 -0.29 -7.94 5.07
C PHE A 46 -0.93 -9.23 5.62
N GLY A 47 -1.16 -10.25 4.79
CA GLY A 47 -1.68 -11.57 5.20
C GLY A 47 -3.20 -11.61 5.43
N GLN A 48 -3.83 -10.47 5.68
CA GLN A 48 -5.28 -10.29 5.81
C GLN A 48 -5.78 -9.12 4.97
N ILE A 49 -7.11 -9.02 4.78
CA ILE A 49 -7.71 -7.92 4.03
C ILE A 49 -7.48 -6.61 4.78
N ILE A 50 -6.80 -5.67 4.14
CA ILE A 50 -6.48 -4.36 4.73
C ILE A 50 -7.32 -3.22 4.14
N GLY A 51 -7.94 -3.43 2.98
CA GLY A 51 -8.63 -2.37 2.27
C GLY A 51 -9.25 -2.79 0.96
N LYS A 52 -9.77 -1.78 0.25
CA LYS A 52 -10.33 -1.90 -1.08
C LYS A 52 -9.48 -1.14 -2.09
N TYR A 53 -9.02 -1.85 -3.11
CA TYR A 53 -8.31 -1.32 -4.25
C TYR A 53 -9.31 -0.98 -5.37
N TYR A 54 -9.23 0.24 -5.89
CA TYR A 54 -10.06 0.69 -7.00
C TYR A 54 -9.37 0.42 -8.34
N ILE A 55 -10.03 -0.36 -9.20
CA ILE A 55 -9.56 -0.72 -10.54
C ILE A 55 -10.76 -0.80 -11.48
N ASP A 56 -10.65 -0.21 -12.66
CA ASP A 56 -11.63 -0.31 -13.76
C ASP A 56 -13.10 -0.12 -13.32
N GLY A 57 -13.37 0.91 -12.51
CA GLY A 57 -14.74 1.23 -12.09
C GLY A 57 -15.23 0.50 -10.83
N LYS A 58 -14.49 -0.48 -10.30
CA LYS A 58 -14.91 -1.32 -9.17
C LYS A 58 -13.90 -1.34 -8.03
N PHE A 59 -14.41 -1.67 -6.84
CA PHE A 59 -13.57 -1.95 -5.67
C PHE A 59 -13.40 -3.46 -5.51
N ILE A 60 -12.16 -3.89 -5.34
CA ILE A 60 -11.82 -5.26 -4.94
C ILE A 60 -11.12 -5.25 -3.60
N GLU A 61 -11.42 -6.23 -2.74
CA GLU A 61 -10.71 -6.39 -1.48
C GLU A 61 -9.26 -6.81 -1.73
N THR A 62 -8.33 -6.34 -0.90
CA THR A 62 -6.92 -6.67 -1.06
C THR A 62 -6.21 -6.81 0.28
N LYS A 63 -5.22 -7.71 0.28
CA LYS A 63 -4.23 -7.90 1.35
C LYS A 63 -2.95 -7.12 1.10
N TRP A 64 -2.81 -6.55 -0.09
CA TRP A 64 -1.60 -5.87 -0.54
C TRP A 64 -1.72 -4.37 -0.32
N GLY A 65 -0.66 -3.77 0.19
CA GLY A 65 -0.58 -2.33 0.41
C GLY A 65 0.74 -1.77 -0.11
N THR A 66 0.67 -0.62 -0.78
CA THR A 66 1.85 0.21 -1.01
C THR A 66 2.07 1.06 0.23
N VAL A 67 3.16 0.81 0.93
CA VAL A 67 3.62 1.66 2.02
C VAL A 67 4.40 2.81 1.43
N HIS A 68 4.04 4.04 1.79
CA HIS A 68 4.85 5.23 1.58
C HIS A 68 5.51 5.59 2.90
N TYR A 69 6.84 5.51 2.95
CA TYR A 69 7.64 5.92 4.09
C TYR A 69 7.95 7.42 4.00
N SER A 70 7.83 8.11 5.14
CA SER A 70 8.20 9.51 5.28
C SER A 70 8.89 9.74 6.64
N LYS A 71 9.42 10.95 6.86
CA LYS A 71 10.08 11.30 8.12
C LYS A 71 9.12 11.29 9.32
N THR A 72 7.84 11.59 9.11
CA THR A 72 6.85 11.77 10.19
C THR A 72 5.92 10.56 10.35
N GLY A 73 6.11 9.52 9.56
CA GLY A 73 5.29 8.32 9.61
C GLY A 73 5.14 7.64 8.26
N SER A 74 4.27 6.64 8.21
CA SER A 74 4.01 5.87 7.01
C SER A 74 2.53 5.87 6.65
N HIS A 75 2.23 5.76 5.36
CA HIS A 75 0.86 5.64 4.86
C HIS A 75 0.71 4.37 4.04
N ILE A 76 -0.35 3.61 4.28
CA ILE A 76 -0.64 2.36 3.57
C ILE A 76 -1.78 2.62 2.58
N ILE A 77 -1.50 2.42 1.30
CA ILE A 77 -2.48 2.55 0.22
C ILE A 77 -2.80 1.13 -0.29
N PRO A 78 -4.06 0.64 -0.17
CA PRO A 78 -4.44 -0.66 -0.71
C PRO A 78 -4.11 -0.75 -2.21
N ASN A 79 -3.54 -1.88 -2.61
CA ASN A 79 -2.99 -2.10 -3.95
C ASN A 79 -3.45 -3.46 -4.48
N GLY A 80 -3.67 -3.57 -5.79
CA GLY A 80 -3.96 -4.84 -6.46
C GLY A 80 -2.72 -5.57 -6.98
N LYS A 81 -1.54 -4.94 -6.95
CA LYS A 81 -0.30 -5.57 -7.44
C LYS A 81 0.23 -6.56 -6.41
N GLU A 82 0.18 -7.84 -6.76
CA GLU A 82 1.09 -8.85 -6.20
C GLU A 82 2.53 -8.39 -6.45
N GLY A 83 3.44 -8.62 -5.49
CA GLY A 83 4.82 -8.15 -5.54
C GLY A 83 5.72 -8.80 -6.62
N LYS A 84 5.28 -8.86 -7.88
CA LYS A 84 6.04 -9.32 -9.06
C LYS A 84 6.89 -8.20 -9.64
#